data_AF-A0A661YAD3-F1
#
_entry.id   AF-A0A661YAD3-F1
#
_cell.length_a   1.000
_cell.length_b   1.000
_cell.length_c   1.000
_cell.angle_alpha   90.00
_cell.angle_beta   90.00
_cell.angle_gamma   90.00
#
_symmetry.space_group_name_H-M   'P 1'
#
loop_
_entity.id
_entity.type
_entity.pdbx_description
1 polymer ?
#
loop_
_entity_poly.entity_id
_entity_poly.type
_entity_poly.pdbx_seq_one_letter_code
_entity_poly.pdbx_strand_id
1 'polypeptide(L)' 'MSQDGEIQIIGESILVPGQSIGESVFFIYLNNADVTSHKLDIEVGIYSEGILIDTAKATFIGPEK' A
#
# COMPACT_ATOMS: atom_id res chain seq x y z
N MET A 1 7.45 -0.97 15.60
CA MET A 1 8.52 -0.87 14.59
C MET A 1 7.83 -1.12 13.26
N SER A 2 7.89 -0.17 12.33
CA SER A 2 7.32 -0.32 10.99
C SER A 2 8.03 -1.50 10.32
N GLN A 3 7.27 -2.47 9.81
CA GLN A 3 7.84 -3.48 8.92
C GLN A 3 8.34 -2.77 7.66
N ASP A 4 9.51 -3.18 7.15
CA ASP A 4 10.16 -2.56 6.00
C ASP A 4 9.48 -3.04 4.71
N GLY A 5 8.32 -2.46 4.41
CA GLY A 5 7.61 -2.61 3.13
C GLY A 5 7.87 -1.43 2.21
N GLU A 6 7.95 -1.67 0.90
CA GLU A 6 8.11 -0.62 -0.12
C GLU A 6 6.84 -0.50 -0.95
N ILE A 7 6.40 0.75 -1.18
CA ILE A 7 5.32 1.05 -2.12
C ILE A 7 5.95 1.64 -3.38
N GLN A 8 5.69 1.01 -4.52
CA GLN A 8 6.11 1.51 -5.82
C GLN A 8 4.89 1.90 -6.65
N ILE A 9 4.78 3.17 -7.00
CA ILE A 9 3.76 3.66 -7.94
C ILE A 9 4.16 3.20 -9.35
N ILE A 10 3.19 2.65 -10.09
CA ILE A 10 3.39 2.25 -11.48
C ILE A 10 2.89 3.36 -12.39
N GLY A 11 3.77 3.85 -13.26
CA GLY A 11 3.50 4.99 -14.14
C GLY A 11 3.98 6.30 -13.53
N GLU A 12 3.28 7.39 -13.84
CA GLU A 12 3.64 8.73 -13.36
C GLU A 12 3.01 9.01 -11.99
N SER A 13 3.68 9.84 -11.18
CA SER A 13 3.14 10.32 -9.91
C SER A 13 1.88 11.14 -10.15
N ILE A 14 0.79 10.81 -9.47
CA ILE A 14 -0.48 11.51 -9.64
C ILE A 14 -0.54 12.71 -8.68
N LEU A 15 -0.74 13.90 -9.24
CA LEU A 15 -1.03 15.12 -8.50
C LEU A 15 -2.54 15.35 -8.59
N VAL A 16 -3.27 15.08 -7.50
CA VAL A 16 -4.74 15.18 -7.46
C VAL A 16 -5.16 16.52 -6.86
N PRO A 17 -5.83 17.41 -7.61
CA PRO A 17 -6.42 18.63 -7.05
C PRO A 17 -7.48 18.31 -5.99
N GLY A 18 -7.67 19.19 -5.00
CA GLY A 18 -8.52 18.96 -3.82
C GLY A 18 -10.03 18.75 -4.06
N GLN A 19 -10.49 18.57 -5.30
CA GLN A 19 -11.88 18.28 -5.67
C GLN A 19 -11.98 17.29 -6.84
N SER A 20 -10.89 16.61 -7.18
CA SER A 20 -10.79 15.69 -8.32
C SER A 20 -10.60 14.26 -7.85
N ILE A 21 -10.93 13.29 -8.72
CA ILE A 21 -10.68 11.88 -8.48
C ILE A 21 -9.41 11.51 -9.25
N GLY A 22 -8.43 10.93 -8.54
CA GLY A 22 -7.25 10.34 -9.15
C GLY A 22 -7.30 8.81 -9.00
N GLU A 23 -6.95 8.10 -10.05
CA GLU A 23 -6.84 6.64 -10.06
C GLU A 23 -5.41 6.24 -10.40
N SER A 24 -4.76 5.48 -9.51
CA SER A 24 -3.40 4.98 -9.68
C SER A 24 -3.34 3.49 -9.43
N VAL A 25 -2.37 2.84 -10.06
CA VAL A 25 -1.95 1.48 -9.72
C VAL A 25 -0.61 1.54 -9.00
N PHE A 26 -0.45 0.75 -7.96
CA PHE A 26 0.80 0.62 -7.23
C PHE A 26 1.04 -0.84 -6.85
N PHE A 27 2.31 -1.19 -6.64
CA PHE A 27 2.69 -2.47 -6.03
C PHE A 27 3.13 -2.27 -4.59
N ILE A 28 2.79 -3.24 -3.77
CA ILE A 28 3.28 -3.38 -2.40
C ILE A 28 4.33 -4.50 -2.45
N TYR A 29 5.57 -4.16 -2.18
CA TYR A 29 6.64 -5.13 -1.99
C TYR A 29 6.81 -5.42 -0.51
N LEU A 30 6.64 -6.69 -0.16
CA LEU A 30 6.86 -7.19 1.18
C LEU A 30 8.17 -7.99 1.22
N ASN A 31 8.96 -7.77 2.26
CA ASN A 31 10.06 -8.67 2.54
C ASN A 31 9.49 -10.05 2.91
N ASN A 32 10.06 -11.11 2.33
CA ASN A 32 9.60 -12.48 2.61
C ASN A 32 9.66 -12.83 4.10
N ALA A 33 10.63 -12.27 4.83
CA ALA A 33 10.75 -12.45 6.27
C ALA A 33 9.52 -11.94 7.08
N ASP A 34 8.78 -10.97 6.52
CA ASP A 34 7.59 -10.38 7.16
C ASP A 34 6.29 -11.13 6.79
N VAL A 35 6.35 -12.04 5.80
CA VAL A 35 5.22 -12.90 5.42
C VAL A 35 5.10 -14.06 6.42
N THR A 36 4.47 -13.78 7.55
CA THR A 36 4.33 -14.72 8.68
C THR A 36 3.21 -15.75 8.51
N SER A 37 2.28 -15.52 7.58
CA SER A 37 1.13 -16.38 7.33
C SER A 37 0.77 -16.43 5.85
N HIS A 38 0.11 -17.51 5.44
CA HIS A 38 -0.41 -17.65 4.08
C HIS A 38 -1.43 -16.55 3.73
N LYS A 39 -2.23 -16.13 4.72
CA LYS A 39 -3.14 -15.00 4.60
C LYS A 39 -2.65 -13.88 5.52
N LEU A 40 -2.29 -12.74 4.95
CA LEU A 40 -1.76 -11.59 5.67
C LEU A 40 -2.59 -10.35 5.34
N ASP A 41 -3.12 -9.68 6.36
CA ASP A 41 -3.84 -8.42 6.16
C ASP A 41 -2.85 -7.26 6.09
N ILE A 42 -3.04 -6.39 5.10
CA ILE A 42 -2.21 -5.23 4.81
C ILE A 42 -3.06 -3.98 4.91
N GLU A 43 -2.49 -2.95 5.56
CA GLU A 43 -3.10 -1.64 5.71
C GLU A 43 -2.16 -0.58 5.12
N VAL A 44 -2.68 0.22 4.19
CA VAL A 44 -1.94 1.31 3.53
C VAL A 44 -2.57 2.64 3.92
N GLY A 45 -1.84 3.44 4.68
CA GLY A 45 -2.26 4.79 5.04
C GLY A 45 -2.09 5.77 3.88
N ILE A 46 -3.11 6.57 3.62
CA ILE A 46 -3.12 7.63 2.61
C ILE A 46 -3.01 8.96 3.36
N TYR A 47 -1.97 9.73 3.04
CA TYR A 47 -1.63 10.96 3.76
C TYR A 47 -1.68 12.18 2.85
N SER A 48 -2.15 13.30 3.39
CA SER A 48 -2.03 14.64 2.78
C SER A 48 -1.37 15.57 3.78
N GLU A 49 -0.27 16.23 3.38
CA GLU A 49 0.51 17.13 4.25
C GLU A 49 0.93 16.47 5.58
N GLY A 50 1.19 15.16 5.56
CA GLY A 50 1.56 14.37 6.75
C GLY A 50 0.38 13.97 7.66
N ILE A 51 -0.85 14.34 7.31
CA ILE A 51 -2.07 13.96 8.02
C ILE A 51 -2.68 12.74 7.33
N LEU A 52 -2.99 11.68 8.10
CA LEU A 52 -3.72 10.52 7.60
C LEU A 52 -5.13 10.96 7.20
N ILE A 53 -5.47 10.83 5.93
CA ILE A 53 -6.78 11.20 5.39
C ILE A 53 -7.67 9.99 5.11
N ASP A 54 -7.07 8.84 4.82
CA ASP A 54 -7.79 7.59 4.59
C ASP A 54 -6.85 6.38 4.73
N THR A 55 -7.44 5.19 4.75
CA THR A 55 -6.73 3.93 4.88
C THR A 55 -7.31 2.90 3.91
N ALA A 56 -6.47 2.38 3.01
CA ALA A 56 -6.82 1.24 2.17
C ALA A 56 -6.44 -0.08 2.86
N LYS A 57 -7.35 -1.06 2.82
CA LYS A 57 -7.14 -2.41 3.36
C LYS A 57 -7.12 -3.43 2.25
N ALA A 58 -6.16 -4.34 2.31
CA ALA A 58 -6.04 -5.47 1.39
C ALA A 58 -5.63 -6.72 2.15
N THR A 59 -5.84 -7.88 1.55
CA THR A 59 -5.30 -9.15 2.06
C THR A 59 -4.34 -9.71 1.02
N PHE A 60 -3.11 -9.96 1.44
CA PHE A 60 -2.14 -10.71 0.68
C PHE A 60 -2.32 -12.21 0.91
N ILE A 61 -2.34 -12.96 -0.19
CA ILE A 61 -2.38 -14.42 -0.20
C ILE A 61 -1.03 -14.91 -0.72
N GLY A 62 -0.24 -15.50 0.16
CA GLY A 62 1.04 -16.10 -0.17
C GLY A 62 0.87 -17.37 -1.01
N PRO A 63 1.94 -17.85 -1.66
CA PRO A 63 1.89 -19.11 -2.39
C PRO A 63 1.55 -20.29 -1.46
N GLU A 64 0.73 -21.22 -1.94
CA GLU A 64 0.57 -22.53 -1.29
C GLU A 64 1.84 -23.36 -1.52
N LYS A 65 2.28 -24.09 -0.48
CA LYS A 65 3.37 -25.06 -0.58
C LYS A 65 2.88 -26.36 -1.19
#